data_AF-A0AA39V512-F1
#
_entry.id   AF-A0AA39V512-F1
#
_cell.length_a   1.000
_cell.length_b   1.000
_cell.length_c   1.000
_cell.angle_alpha   90.00
_cell.angle_beta   90.00
_cell.angle_gamma   90.00
#
_symmetry.space_group_name_H-M   'P 1'
#
loop_
_entity.id
_entity.type
_entity.pdbx_description
1 polymer ?
#
loop_
_entity_poly.entity_id
_entity_poly.type
_entity_poly.pdbx_seq_one_letter_code
_entity_poly.pdbx_strand_id
1 'polypeptide(L)'
;MHYINVHNKSEHDQEFEVHGFNDNRNLIVKPGATAVFPAPDKASGAVIALHDGHEGEQAEITKDGYMDPGNDFIDLSNIVGAGGNMTVQQVGEPSTRKGDPLFMQQLNGAWHKASAREKDSLKSCVHTNAKGDVVRIDSIKDHPELEKFIRSFADGKTYIGVGAWGGSPGVGSDNAQSSAAHGDKDILITYSDGDATPSYPPHLAHRPEEKLVVHTTGDNNHGGPGIILSNKSAKSCTYYFFENSWNGNGSAGANFTHPLKSVTVSPNGRTFVSLPASFKGRVQRGTTTPATWAEFQLDASNDHAAHGDISLEQGCDGAATISSTDGSKRSNGFTEDILKNAPAAAMFKKPDGEKVLASTMGNWMGGANQAAIEYEKKVVGQEKAYITGGTGVPDVASHNQVLAIDFY
;
A
#
# COMPACT_ATOMS: atom_id res chain seq x y z
N MET A 1 5.94 11.97 -8.86
CA MET A 1 4.93 11.10 -8.23
C MET A 1 3.81 10.90 -9.23
N HIS A 2 3.46 9.66 -9.51
CA HIS A 2 2.42 9.30 -10.47
C HIS A 2 1.17 8.83 -9.73
N TYR A 3 0.05 8.75 -10.46
CA TYR A 3 -1.26 8.41 -9.91
C TYR A 3 -1.96 7.34 -10.74
N ILE A 4 -2.80 6.55 -10.07
CA ILE A 4 -3.81 5.70 -10.71
C ILE A 4 -5.16 6.41 -10.57
N ASN A 5 -5.87 6.54 -11.67
CA ASN A 5 -7.19 7.14 -11.77
C ASN A 5 -8.19 6.02 -12.11
N VAL A 6 -9.15 5.75 -11.23
CA VAL A 6 -10.21 4.75 -11.46
C VAL A 6 -11.53 5.49 -11.70
N HIS A 7 -11.98 5.51 -12.95
CA HIS A 7 -13.20 6.19 -13.36
C HIS A 7 -14.34 5.19 -13.52
N ASN A 8 -15.43 5.42 -12.79
CA ASN A 8 -16.65 4.62 -12.89
C ASN A 8 -17.67 5.33 -13.78
N LYS A 9 -17.99 4.73 -14.94
CA LYS A 9 -19.01 5.23 -15.88
C LYS A 9 -20.37 4.56 -15.69
N SER A 10 -20.50 3.57 -14.81
CA SER A 10 -21.77 2.91 -14.52
C SER A 10 -22.73 3.86 -13.79
N GLU A 11 -24.00 3.49 -13.79
CA GLU A 11 -25.07 4.22 -13.09
C GLU A 11 -25.16 3.87 -11.60
N HIS A 12 -24.31 2.95 -11.12
CA HIS A 12 -24.23 2.53 -9.72
C HIS A 12 -22.82 2.68 -9.14
N ASP A 13 -22.73 2.64 -7.81
CA ASP A 13 -21.44 2.55 -7.10
C ASP A 13 -20.73 1.26 -7.52
N GLN A 14 -19.44 1.34 -7.83
CA GLN A 14 -18.61 0.17 -8.13
C GLN A 14 -17.56 0.02 -7.03
N GLU A 15 -17.47 -1.19 -6.48
CA GLU A 15 -16.40 -1.56 -5.55
C GLU A 15 -15.20 -2.14 -6.30
N PHE A 16 -14.01 -1.73 -5.90
CA PHE A 16 -12.73 -2.26 -6.37
C PHE A 16 -11.91 -2.73 -5.19
N GLU A 17 -11.39 -3.95 -5.28
CA GLU A 17 -10.28 -4.39 -4.44
C GLU A 17 -8.98 -3.78 -4.98
N VAL A 18 -8.13 -3.28 -4.07
CA VAL A 18 -6.88 -2.62 -4.44
C VAL A 18 -5.74 -3.26 -3.67
N HIS A 19 -4.76 -3.81 -4.40
CA HIS A 19 -3.56 -4.41 -3.85
C HIS A 19 -2.33 -3.61 -4.27
N GLY A 20 -1.35 -3.47 -3.37
CA GLY A 20 -0.08 -2.76 -3.62
C GLY A 20 -0.21 -1.23 -3.71
N PHE A 21 -1.43 -0.71 -3.82
CA PHE A 21 -1.76 0.72 -3.85
C PHE A 21 -2.85 1.04 -2.83
N ASN A 22 -3.15 2.33 -2.61
CA ASN A 22 -4.23 2.80 -1.75
C ASN A 22 -4.26 2.17 -0.33
N ASP A 23 -3.08 1.94 0.27
CA ASP A 23 -2.95 1.25 1.57
C ASP A 23 -3.60 -0.16 1.62
N ASN A 24 -3.70 -0.84 0.47
CA ASN A 24 -4.45 -2.08 0.29
C ASN A 24 -5.93 -2.00 0.72
N ARG A 25 -6.53 -0.81 0.62
CA ARG A 25 -7.95 -0.60 0.96
C ARG A 25 -8.80 -0.65 -0.29
N ASN A 26 -9.90 -1.38 -0.19
CA ASN A 26 -10.97 -1.36 -1.19
C ASN A 26 -11.47 0.07 -1.40
N LEU A 27 -11.98 0.30 -2.60
CA LEU A 27 -12.44 1.59 -3.03
C LEU A 27 -13.85 1.47 -3.59
N ILE A 28 -14.75 2.34 -3.15
CA ILE A 28 -16.08 2.50 -3.75
C ILE A 28 -16.06 3.76 -4.60
N VAL A 29 -16.15 3.62 -5.93
CA VAL A 29 -16.26 4.75 -6.86
C VAL A 29 -17.74 4.98 -7.18
N LYS A 30 -18.23 6.18 -6.88
CA LYS A 30 -19.61 6.59 -7.19
C LYS A 30 -19.86 6.70 -8.71
N PRO A 31 -21.13 6.66 -9.17
CA PRO A 31 -21.50 6.87 -10.56
C PRO A 31 -20.88 8.16 -11.13
N GLY A 32 -20.23 8.04 -12.29
CA GLY A 32 -19.57 9.15 -12.98
C GLY A 32 -18.37 9.76 -12.26
N ALA A 33 -17.96 9.22 -11.10
CA ALA A 33 -16.86 9.74 -10.32
C ALA A 33 -15.52 9.11 -10.75
N THR A 34 -14.43 9.77 -10.34
CA THR A 34 -13.07 9.26 -10.48
C THR A 34 -12.44 9.22 -9.10
N ALA A 35 -11.95 8.06 -8.71
CA ALA A 35 -11.04 7.95 -7.59
C ALA A 35 -9.59 8.10 -8.07
N VAL A 36 -8.77 8.77 -7.27
CA VAL A 36 -7.37 9.03 -7.59
C VAL A 36 -6.54 8.67 -6.38
N PHE A 37 -5.53 7.83 -6.57
CA PHE A 37 -4.59 7.48 -5.50
C PHE A 37 -3.14 7.39 -6.02
N PRO A 38 -2.15 7.62 -5.15
CA PRO A 38 -0.75 7.61 -5.56
C PRO A 38 -0.28 6.24 -6.03
N ALA A 39 0.56 6.24 -7.06
CA ALA A 39 1.30 5.08 -7.57
C ALA A 39 2.79 5.43 -7.60
N PRO A 40 3.53 5.18 -6.50
CA PRO A 40 4.96 5.45 -6.44
C PRO A 40 5.73 4.65 -7.49
N ASP A 41 6.82 5.22 -8.00
CA ASP A 41 7.73 4.51 -8.89
C ASP A 41 8.27 3.25 -8.21
N LYS A 42 8.41 2.17 -8.98
CA LYS A 42 8.78 0.81 -8.57
C LYS A 42 7.75 0.09 -7.71
N ALA A 43 6.55 0.65 -7.52
CA ALA A 43 5.45 -0.06 -6.88
C ALA A 43 4.73 -0.98 -7.87
N SER A 44 4.29 -2.13 -7.37
CA SER A 44 3.49 -3.10 -8.12
C SER A 44 2.23 -3.47 -7.34
N GLY A 45 1.15 -3.75 -8.06
CA GLY A 45 -0.14 -4.07 -7.47
C GLY A 45 -1.22 -4.34 -8.51
N ALA A 46 -2.46 -4.37 -8.04
CA ALA A 46 -3.63 -4.63 -8.88
C ALA A 46 -4.84 -3.81 -8.42
N VAL A 47 -5.74 -3.50 -9.36
CA VAL A 47 -7.07 -2.96 -9.09
C VAL A 47 -8.07 -3.92 -9.73
N ILE A 48 -8.96 -4.49 -8.92
CA ILE A 48 -9.86 -5.57 -9.32
C ILE A 48 -11.30 -5.13 -9.09
N ALA A 49 -12.15 -5.17 -10.11
CA ALA A 49 -13.57 -4.89 -9.94
C ALA A 49 -14.25 -6.07 -9.21
N LEU A 50 -15.07 -5.76 -8.20
CA LEU A 50 -15.84 -6.77 -7.46
C LEU A 50 -17.30 -6.83 -7.93
N HIS A 51 -17.81 -8.05 -8.10
CA HIS A 51 -19.18 -8.33 -8.52
C HIS A 51 -19.84 -9.27 -7.52
N ASP A 52 -20.75 -8.76 -6.71
CA ASP A 52 -21.39 -9.50 -5.61
C ASP A 52 -20.38 -10.16 -4.66
N GLY A 53 -19.27 -9.49 -4.38
CA GLY A 53 -18.19 -9.99 -3.53
C GLY A 53 -17.24 -10.99 -4.20
N HIS A 54 -17.33 -11.15 -5.52
CA HIS A 54 -16.41 -11.98 -6.32
C HIS A 54 -15.50 -11.11 -7.19
N GLU A 55 -14.22 -11.47 -7.27
CA GLU A 55 -13.25 -10.85 -8.18
C GLU A 55 -13.68 -10.96 -9.64
N GLY A 56 -13.47 -9.89 -10.41
CA GLY A 56 -13.83 -9.79 -11.82
C GLY A 56 -12.67 -9.35 -12.69
N GLU A 57 -12.86 -8.26 -13.42
CA GLU A 57 -11.81 -7.67 -14.26
C GLU A 57 -10.68 -7.16 -13.37
N GLN A 58 -9.43 -7.43 -13.76
CA GLN A 58 -8.23 -7.06 -13.01
C GLN A 58 -7.28 -6.24 -13.87
N ALA A 59 -6.89 -5.06 -13.37
CA ALA A 59 -5.80 -4.25 -13.91
C ALA A 59 -4.54 -4.48 -13.08
N GLU A 60 -3.52 -5.12 -13.66
CA GLU A 60 -2.21 -5.31 -13.04
C GLU A 60 -1.30 -4.16 -13.39
N ILE A 61 -0.59 -3.61 -12.42
CA ILE A 61 0.22 -2.40 -12.62
C ILE A 61 1.56 -2.56 -11.90
N THR A 62 2.66 -2.35 -12.61
CA THR A 62 3.98 -2.01 -12.04
C THR A 62 4.38 -0.65 -12.59
N LYS A 63 4.59 0.32 -11.72
CA LYS A 63 4.97 1.67 -12.10
C LYS A 63 6.50 1.79 -12.19
N ASP A 64 7.05 2.34 -13.27
CA ASP A 64 8.48 2.69 -13.43
C ASP A 64 9.43 1.64 -12.83
N GLY A 65 9.21 0.37 -13.18
CA GLY A 65 9.85 -0.77 -12.51
C GLY A 65 10.04 -1.99 -13.40
N TYR A 66 9.49 -1.96 -14.62
CA TYR A 66 9.56 -3.08 -15.57
C TYR A 66 10.61 -2.81 -16.64
N MET A 67 11.69 -3.62 -16.64
CA MET A 67 12.84 -3.50 -17.56
C MET A 67 13.62 -2.16 -17.43
N ASP A 68 14.91 -2.16 -17.76
CA ASP A 68 15.77 -0.97 -17.71
C ASP A 68 15.82 -0.29 -19.09
N PRO A 69 15.58 1.04 -19.21
CA PRO A 69 15.22 2.01 -18.17
C PRO A 69 13.72 1.95 -17.83
N GLY A 70 13.40 2.04 -16.53
CA GLY A 70 12.10 1.75 -15.93
C GLY A 70 10.88 2.12 -16.78
N ASN A 71 10.17 1.08 -17.22
CA ASN A 71 8.87 1.22 -17.88
C ASN A 71 7.74 0.88 -16.92
N ASP A 72 6.55 1.32 -17.28
CA ASP A 72 5.33 0.82 -16.68
C ASP A 72 5.01 -0.56 -17.28
N PHE A 73 4.64 -1.50 -16.43
CA PHE A 73 3.86 -2.65 -16.83
C PHE A 73 2.41 -2.35 -16.46
N ILE A 74 1.52 -2.36 -17.44
CA ILE A 74 0.08 -2.39 -17.18
C ILE A 74 -0.49 -3.60 -17.89
N ASP A 75 -1.44 -4.31 -17.31
CA ASP A 75 -2.16 -5.39 -18.00
C ASP A 75 -3.63 -5.34 -17.60
N LEU A 76 -4.51 -5.84 -18.48
CA LEU A 76 -5.91 -6.05 -18.12
C LEU A 76 -6.32 -7.49 -18.42
N SER A 77 -6.72 -8.19 -17.36
CA SER A 77 -7.15 -9.58 -17.43
C SER A 77 -8.58 -9.79 -16.92
N ASN A 78 -9.21 -10.82 -17.48
CA ASN A 78 -10.43 -11.43 -16.99
C ASN A 78 -10.16 -12.79 -16.33
N ILE A 79 -8.90 -13.08 -16.01
CA ILE A 79 -8.46 -14.40 -15.53
C ILE A 79 -9.15 -14.81 -14.22
N VAL A 80 -9.47 -13.85 -13.35
CA VAL A 80 -10.13 -14.08 -12.05
C VAL A 80 -11.66 -13.94 -12.10
N GLY A 81 -12.21 -13.44 -13.20
CA GLY A 81 -13.65 -13.37 -13.46
C GLY A 81 -14.03 -12.21 -14.37
N ALA A 82 -15.34 -12.01 -14.54
CA ALA A 82 -15.89 -10.80 -15.15
C ALA A 82 -17.34 -10.58 -14.71
N GLY A 83 -17.77 -9.33 -14.65
CA GLY A 83 -19.15 -8.90 -14.43
C GLY A 83 -19.48 -7.53 -15.01
N GLY A 84 -18.45 -6.80 -15.46
CA GLY A 84 -18.57 -5.51 -16.15
C GLY A 84 -17.53 -5.37 -17.25
N ASN A 85 -17.29 -4.15 -17.72
CA ASN A 85 -16.23 -3.87 -18.66
C ASN A 85 -15.19 -2.99 -17.99
N MET A 86 -13.92 -3.33 -18.18
CA MET A 86 -12.81 -2.53 -17.69
C MET A 86 -11.79 -2.30 -18.80
N THR A 87 -11.13 -1.16 -18.78
CA THR A 87 -9.94 -0.88 -19.58
C THR A 87 -8.88 -0.22 -18.73
N VAL A 88 -7.61 -0.40 -19.10
CA VAL A 88 -6.48 0.31 -18.50
C VAL A 88 -5.63 0.93 -19.60
N GLN A 89 -5.18 2.18 -19.41
CA GLN A 89 -4.26 2.87 -20.30
C GLN A 89 -3.46 3.92 -19.56
N GLN A 90 -2.41 4.45 -20.17
CA GLN A 90 -1.79 5.67 -19.69
C GLN A 90 -2.63 6.90 -20.05
N VAL A 91 -2.64 7.88 -19.16
CA VAL A 91 -3.39 9.14 -19.37
C VAL A 91 -2.85 9.84 -20.61
N GLY A 92 -3.75 10.12 -21.56
CA GLY A 92 -3.42 10.79 -22.82
C GLY A 92 -2.75 9.92 -23.88
N GLU A 93 -2.62 8.60 -23.66
CA GLU A 93 -1.99 7.66 -24.63
C GLU A 93 -2.91 6.47 -24.94
N PRO A 94 -3.92 6.65 -25.81
CA PRO A 94 -4.83 5.56 -26.20
C PRO A 94 -4.13 4.34 -26.82
N SER A 95 -2.93 4.52 -27.37
CA SER A 95 -2.09 3.44 -27.93
C SER A 95 -1.65 2.41 -26.89
N THR A 96 -1.65 2.77 -25.60
CA THR A 96 -1.28 1.90 -24.47
C THR A 96 -2.47 1.14 -23.89
N ARG A 97 -3.67 1.30 -24.47
CA ARG A 97 -4.89 0.73 -23.94
C ARG A 97 -4.90 -0.79 -24.01
N LYS A 98 -5.34 -1.40 -22.92
CA LYS A 98 -5.56 -2.83 -22.76
C LYS A 98 -6.98 -3.09 -22.26
N GLY A 99 -7.50 -4.24 -22.66
CA GLY A 99 -8.86 -4.65 -22.38
C GLY A 99 -9.87 -4.34 -23.47
N ASP A 100 -10.95 -5.11 -23.44
CA ASP A 100 -12.09 -4.93 -24.31
C ASP A 100 -13.15 -4.06 -23.62
N PRO A 101 -13.41 -2.83 -24.08
CA PRO A 101 -14.38 -1.94 -23.46
C PRO A 101 -15.83 -2.45 -23.55
N LEU A 102 -16.08 -3.50 -24.33
CA LEU A 102 -17.38 -4.11 -24.57
C LEU A 102 -17.37 -5.63 -24.31
N PHE A 103 -16.43 -6.13 -23.49
CA PHE A 103 -16.29 -7.54 -23.13
C PHE A 103 -17.63 -8.21 -22.78
N MET A 104 -18.40 -7.67 -21.83
CA MET A 104 -19.67 -8.25 -21.37
C MET A 104 -20.77 -8.19 -22.42
N GLN A 105 -20.77 -7.19 -23.30
CA GLN A 105 -21.71 -7.14 -24.43
C GLN A 105 -21.37 -8.24 -25.47
N GLN A 106 -20.08 -8.46 -25.73
CA GLN A 106 -19.63 -9.52 -26.61
C GLN A 106 -19.87 -10.90 -26.01
N LEU A 107 -19.65 -11.06 -24.70
CA LEU A 107 -19.96 -12.26 -23.93
C LEU A 107 -21.44 -12.59 -24.02
N ASN A 108 -22.32 -11.62 -23.78
CA ASN A 108 -23.76 -11.80 -23.93
C ASN A 108 -24.13 -12.16 -25.38
N GLY A 109 -23.52 -11.50 -26.35
CA GLY A 109 -23.71 -11.81 -27.77
C GLY A 109 -23.29 -13.24 -28.16
N ALA A 110 -22.19 -13.73 -27.60
CA ALA A 110 -21.71 -15.10 -27.78
C ALA A 110 -22.61 -16.09 -27.04
N TRP A 111 -22.98 -15.79 -25.79
CA TRP A 111 -23.84 -16.62 -24.95
C TRP A 111 -25.20 -16.83 -25.58
N HIS A 112 -25.83 -15.79 -26.12
CA HIS A 112 -27.13 -15.93 -26.80
C HIS A 112 -27.07 -16.80 -28.05
N LYS A 113 -25.90 -16.89 -28.70
CA LYS A 113 -25.66 -17.76 -29.87
C LYS A 113 -25.17 -19.17 -29.49
N ALA A 114 -24.71 -19.36 -28.26
CA ALA A 114 -24.20 -20.63 -27.77
C ALA A 114 -25.28 -21.72 -27.82
N SER A 115 -24.87 -22.93 -28.22
CA SER A 115 -25.78 -24.08 -28.25
C SER A 115 -26.24 -24.46 -26.83
N ALA A 116 -27.38 -25.14 -26.70
CA ALA A 116 -27.85 -25.64 -25.40
C ALA A 116 -26.79 -26.49 -24.69
N ARG A 117 -26.07 -27.33 -25.43
CA ARG A 117 -24.97 -28.16 -24.90
C ARG A 117 -23.82 -27.31 -24.33
N GLU A 118 -23.47 -26.23 -25.00
CA GLU A 118 -22.39 -25.33 -24.57
C GLU A 118 -22.80 -24.57 -23.30
N LYS A 119 -24.04 -24.05 -23.27
CA LYS A 119 -24.62 -23.44 -22.07
C LYS A 119 -24.66 -24.41 -20.89
N ASP A 120 -25.08 -25.65 -21.14
CA ASP A 120 -25.12 -26.70 -20.11
C ASP A 120 -23.73 -27.03 -19.56
N SER A 121 -22.68 -26.97 -20.38
CA SER A 121 -21.30 -27.18 -19.93
C SER A 121 -20.73 -26.02 -19.12
N LEU A 122 -21.28 -24.81 -19.26
CA LEU A 122 -20.80 -23.59 -18.63
C LEU A 122 -21.67 -23.12 -17.45
N LYS A 123 -22.81 -23.79 -17.19
CA LYS A 123 -23.80 -23.36 -16.19
C LYS A 123 -23.28 -23.24 -14.75
N SER A 124 -22.15 -23.87 -14.44
CA SER A 124 -21.53 -23.79 -13.11
C SER A 124 -20.68 -22.53 -12.93
N CYS A 125 -20.28 -21.87 -14.02
CA CYS A 125 -19.36 -20.73 -14.00
C CYS A 125 -19.85 -19.51 -14.78
N VAL A 126 -21.02 -19.60 -15.43
CA VAL A 126 -21.69 -18.48 -16.10
C VAL A 126 -23.00 -18.21 -15.38
N HIS A 127 -23.11 -17.02 -14.80
CA HIS A 127 -24.23 -16.59 -13.99
C HIS A 127 -25.11 -15.65 -14.80
N THR A 128 -26.40 -15.98 -14.93
CA THR A 128 -27.34 -15.21 -15.73
C THR A 128 -28.47 -14.61 -14.90
N ASN A 129 -29.01 -13.48 -15.36
CA ASN A 129 -30.22 -12.90 -14.79
C ASN A 129 -31.49 -13.61 -15.31
N ALA A 130 -32.66 -13.15 -14.85
CA ALA A 130 -33.96 -13.71 -15.26
C ALA A 130 -34.27 -13.59 -16.77
N LYS A 131 -33.57 -12.72 -17.51
CA LYS A 131 -33.69 -12.57 -18.96
C LYS A 131 -32.73 -13.50 -19.73
N GLY A 132 -31.87 -14.22 -19.02
CA GLY A 132 -30.84 -15.09 -19.59
C GLY A 132 -29.58 -14.36 -20.04
N ASP A 133 -29.43 -13.07 -19.70
CA ASP A 133 -28.21 -12.32 -19.94
C ASP A 133 -27.17 -12.68 -18.88
N VAL A 134 -25.92 -12.85 -19.29
CA VAL A 134 -24.77 -13.06 -18.40
C VAL A 134 -24.51 -11.79 -17.62
N VAL A 135 -24.52 -11.92 -16.29
CA VAL A 135 -24.22 -10.84 -15.33
C VAL A 135 -22.87 -11.04 -14.66
N ARG A 136 -22.36 -12.27 -14.62
CA ARG A 136 -21.06 -12.60 -14.04
C ARG A 136 -20.53 -13.92 -14.59
N ILE A 137 -19.21 -14.05 -14.66
CA ILE A 137 -18.52 -15.32 -14.85
C ILE A 137 -17.52 -15.52 -13.71
N ASP A 138 -17.30 -16.77 -13.34
CA ASP A 138 -16.26 -17.14 -12.38
C ASP A 138 -14.86 -17.09 -13.02
N SER A 139 -13.83 -17.35 -12.23
CA SER A 139 -12.42 -17.31 -12.66
C SER A 139 -12.14 -18.22 -13.84
N ILE A 140 -11.68 -17.63 -14.94
CA ILE A 140 -11.40 -18.34 -16.19
C ILE A 140 -10.31 -19.40 -15.99
N LYS A 141 -9.29 -19.10 -15.16
CA LYS A 141 -8.19 -20.03 -14.83
C LYS A 141 -8.65 -21.37 -14.25
N ASP A 142 -9.80 -21.41 -13.59
CA ASP A 142 -10.32 -22.61 -12.93
C ASP A 142 -11.29 -23.40 -13.82
N HIS A 143 -11.59 -22.87 -15.03
CA HIS A 143 -12.62 -23.37 -15.92
C HIS A 143 -12.15 -23.44 -17.38
N PRO A 144 -11.46 -24.52 -17.81
CA PRO A 144 -10.92 -24.64 -19.17
C PRO A 144 -11.96 -24.51 -20.30
N GLU A 145 -13.18 -25.00 -20.08
CA GLU A 145 -14.27 -24.84 -21.07
C GLU A 145 -14.77 -23.39 -21.15
N LEU A 146 -14.73 -22.65 -20.03
CA LEU A 146 -15.01 -21.22 -20.03
C LEU A 146 -13.92 -20.47 -20.79
N GLU A 147 -12.64 -20.76 -20.54
CA GLU A 147 -11.52 -20.16 -21.27
C GLU A 147 -11.69 -20.34 -22.79
N LYS A 148 -11.99 -21.57 -23.22
CA LYS A 148 -12.23 -21.89 -24.64
C LYS A 148 -13.40 -21.10 -25.21
N PHE A 149 -14.47 -20.94 -24.45
CA PHE A 149 -15.64 -20.16 -24.84
C PHE A 149 -15.31 -18.67 -24.97
N ILE A 150 -14.63 -18.07 -23.98
CA ILE A 150 -14.24 -16.66 -24.00
C ILE A 150 -13.29 -16.35 -25.17
N ARG A 151 -12.30 -17.23 -25.42
CA ARG A 151 -11.38 -17.10 -26.56
C ARG A 151 -12.10 -17.09 -27.91
N SER A 152 -13.31 -17.66 -28.02
CA SER A 152 -14.06 -17.65 -29.27
C SER A 152 -14.48 -16.24 -29.74
N PHE A 153 -14.52 -15.26 -28.83
CA PHE A 153 -14.92 -13.87 -29.16
C PHE A 153 -13.95 -12.78 -28.68
N ALA A 154 -13.15 -13.03 -27.64
CA ALA A 154 -12.30 -12.02 -26.99
C ALA A 154 -10.79 -12.26 -27.16
N ASP A 155 -10.36 -13.29 -27.90
CA ASP A 155 -8.93 -13.60 -28.06
C ASP A 155 -8.15 -12.40 -28.62
N GLY A 156 -7.09 -12.01 -27.92
CA GLY A 156 -6.24 -10.86 -28.25
C GLY A 156 -6.84 -9.49 -27.95
N LYS A 157 -8.05 -9.40 -27.35
CA LYS A 157 -8.66 -8.12 -26.92
C LYS A 157 -8.47 -7.85 -25.43
N THR A 158 -8.31 -8.90 -24.64
CA THR A 158 -8.00 -8.88 -23.22
C THR A 158 -7.21 -10.14 -22.86
N TYR A 159 -6.57 -10.15 -21.70
CA TYR A 159 -5.87 -11.32 -21.20
C TYR A 159 -6.88 -12.30 -20.56
N ILE A 160 -6.96 -13.52 -21.09
CA ILE A 160 -8.05 -14.46 -20.76
C ILE A 160 -7.58 -15.65 -19.90
N GLY A 161 -6.38 -16.19 -20.15
CA GLY A 161 -5.92 -17.45 -19.54
C GLY A 161 -4.61 -17.33 -18.78
N VAL A 162 -3.95 -18.45 -18.52
CA VAL A 162 -2.62 -18.45 -17.88
C VAL A 162 -1.57 -18.07 -18.93
N GLY A 163 -1.07 -16.85 -18.87
CA GLY A 163 0.03 -16.34 -19.69
C GLY A 163 1.36 -17.07 -19.43
N ALA A 164 2.45 -16.54 -19.99
CA ALA A 164 3.77 -17.15 -19.78
C ALA A 164 4.18 -17.11 -18.29
N TRP A 165 4.02 -18.23 -17.58
CA TRP A 165 4.32 -18.33 -16.16
C TRP A 165 4.98 -19.68 -15.84
N GLY A 166 5.95 -19.68 -14.93
CA GLY A 166 6.61 -20.92 -14.45
C GLY A 166 7.36 -21.72 -15.53
N GLY A 167 7.79 -21.10 -16.63
CA GLY A 167 8.44 -21.77 -17.77
C GLY A 167 7.48 -22.28 -18.85
N SER A 168 6.16 -22.10 -18.67
CA SER A 168 5.20 -22.25 -19.76
C SER A 168 5.30 -21.06 -20.72
N PRO A 169 5.27 -21.25 -22.05
CA PRO A 169 5.28 -20.15 -23.01
C PRO A 169 3.97 -19.34 -23.02
N GLY A 170 2.91 -19.85 -22.37
CA GLY A 170 1.59 -19.20 -22.37
C GLY A 170 0.95 -19.14 -23.75
N VAL A 171 -0.13 -18.36 -23.87
CA VAL A 171 -0.79 -18.08 -25.16
C VAL A 171 -0.22 -16.77 -25.73
N GLY A 172 0.13 -16.79 -27.03
CA GLY A 172 0.77 -15.63 -27.67
C GLY A 172 -0.09 -14.37 -27.71
N SER A 173 -1.42 -14.50 -27.83
CA SER A 173 -2.37 -13.38 -27.78
C SER A 173 -2.42 -12.72 -26.40
N ASP A 174 -2.37 -13.51 -25.33
CA ASP A 174 -2.30 -13.00 -23.95
C ASP A 174 -0.96 -12.28 -23.72
N ASN A 175 0.17 -12.86 -24.15
CA ASN A 175 1.49 -12.22 -24.01
C ASN A 175 1.61 -10.90 -24.79
N ALA A 176 0.88 -10.74 -25.90
CA ALA A 176 0.85 -9.49 -26.67
C ALA A 176 0.14 -8.35 -25.90
N GLN A 177 -0.79 -8.70 -25.00
CA GLN A 177 -1.39 -7.73 -24.09
C GLN A 177 -0.39 -7.24 -23.05
N SER A 178 0.63 -8.02 -22.66
CA SER A 178 1.60 -7.66 -21.60
C SER A 178 2.78 -6.76 -22.06
N SER A 179 2.60 -5.93 -23.08
CA SER A 179 3.64 -4.99 -23.57
C SER A 179 3.92 -3.84 -22.59
N ALA A 180 5.18 -3.40 -22.48
CA ALA A 180 5.54 -2.29 -21.60
C ALA A 180 4.99 -0.94 -22.10
N ALA A 181 4.62 -0.06 -21.18
CA ALA A 181 4.21 1.32 -21.42
C ALA A 181 5.25 2.30 -20.83
N HIS A 182 5.12 3.61 -21.07
CA HIS A 182 6.16 4.56 -20.66
C HIS A 182 6.25 4.73 -19.13
N GLY A 183 7.43 4.81 -18.52
CA GLY A 183 7.54 4.97 -17.05
C GLY A 183 7.08 6.33 -16.48
N ASP A 184 6.61 7.27 -17.31
CA ASP A 184 6.50 8.70 -16.97
C ASP A 184 5.07 9.27 -16.94
N LYS A 185 4.04 8.42 -17.02
CA LYS A 185 2.63 8.87 -17.05
C LYS A 185 1.78 8.27 -15.93
N ASP A 186 0.70 8.97 -15.63
CA ASP A 186 -0.38 8.44 -14.79
C ASP A 186 -1.13 7.32 -15.51
N ILE A 187 -1.75 6.43 -14.73
CA ILE A 187 -2.59 5.35 -15.23
C ILE A 187 -4.06 5.73 -15.11
N LEU A 188 -4.86 5.37 -16.12
CA LEU A 188 -6.31 5.50 -16.15
C LEU A 188 -6.93 4.12 -16.31
N ILE A 189 -7.74 3.74 -15.32
CA ILE A 189 -8.65 2.62 -15.35
C ILE A 189 -10.05 3.18 -15.57
N THR A 190 -10.79 2.62 -16.53
CA THR A 190 -12.21 2.95 -16.74
C THR A 190 -13.04 1.69 -16.59
N TYR A 191 -14.07 1.77 -15.75
CA TYR A 191 -15.05 0.72 -15.54
C TYR A 191 -16.44 1.17 -16.02
N SER A 192 -17.23 0.25 -16.58
CA SER A 192 -18.61 0.48 -17.00
C SER A 192 -19.35 -0.85 -17.20
N ASP A 193 -20.63 -0.95 -16.84
CA ASP A 193 -21.46 -2.09 -17.26
C ASP A 193 -21.87 -1.97 -18.73
N GLY A 194 -21.78 -0.75 -19.28
CA GLY A 194 -22.01 -0.42 -20.68
C GLY A 194 -20.70 -0.38 -21.45
N ASP A 195 -20.32 0.78 -21.98
CA ASP A 195 -19.06 0.97 -22.71
C ASP A 195 -17.98 1.52 -21.77
N ALA A 196 -16.91 0.76 -21.55
CA ALA A 196 -15.76 1.17 -20.74
C ALA A 196 -14.68 1.94 -21.52
N THR A 197 -14.97 2.39 -22.74
CA THR A 197 -14.08 3.29 -23.49
C THR A 197 -13.84 4.57 -22.69
N PRO A 198 -12.57 4.93 -22.42
CA PRO A 198 -12.24 6.16 -21.72
C PRO A 198 -12.77 7.41 -22.44
N SER A 199 -13.45 8.28 -21.70
CA SER A 199 -13.90 9.60 -22.19
C SER A 199 -12.71 10.55 -22.29
N TYR A 200 -12.57 11.30 -23.39
CA TYR A 200 -11.43 12.20 -23.62
C TYR A 200 -11.76 13.68 -23.29
N PRO A 201 -10.91 14.40 -22.54
CA PRO A 201 -10.07 13.91 -21.45
C PRO A 201 -10.96 13.67 -20.20
N PRO A 202 -10.62 12.71 -19.32
CA PRO A 202 -11.28 12.61 -18.03
C PRO A 202 -11.13 13.96 -17.34
N HIS A 203 -12.25 14.55 -16.90
CA HIS A 203 -12.18 15.68 -15.99
C HIS A 203 -11.38 15.19 -14.78
N LEU A 204 -10.13 15.64 -14.66
CA LEU A 204 -9.28 15.48 -13.48
C LEU A 204 -9.84 16.36 -12.35
N ALA A 205 -11.11 16.17 -12.03
CA ALA A 205 -11.77 16.81 -10.92
C ALA A 205 -11.39 16.02 -9.67
N HIS A 206 -10.64 16.68 -8.79
CA HIS A 206 -10.15 16.16 -7.51
C HIS A 206 -9.01 15.14 -7.63
N ARG A 207 -7.84 15.63 -8.06
CA ARG A 207 -6.60 15.15 -7.43
C ARG A 207 -6.76 15.38 -5.92
N PRO A 208 -6.63 14.36 -5.05
CA PRO A 208 -6.42 14.65 -3.65
C PRO A 208 -5.18 15.54 -3.58
N GLU A 209 -5.31 16.72 -2.97
CA GLU A 209 -4.13 17.49 -2.61
C GLU A 209 -3.22 16.53 -1.84
N GLU A 210 -1.97 16.36 -2.29
CA GLU A 210 -0.94 15.80 -1.43
C GLU A 210 -1.08 16.53 -0.10
N LYS A 211 -1.35 15.79 0.99
CA LYS A 211 -1.18 16.36 2.32
C LYS A 211 0.29 16.77 2.41
N LEU A 212 0.57 18.03 2.12
CA LEU A 212 1.90 18.60 2.25
C LEU A 212 2.38 18.28 3.65
N VAL A 213 3.54 17.62 3.74
CA VAL A 213 4.17 17.33 5.01
C VAL A 213 4.33 18.65 5.75
N VAL A 214 3.62 18.82 6.87
CA VAL A 214 3.73 20.06 7.63
C VAL A 214 5.12 20.08 8.25
N HIS A 215 5.97 21.00 7.82
CA HIS A 215 7.28 21.20 8.43
C HIS A 215 7.18 22.22 9.56
N THR A 216 7.74 21.88 10.72
CA THR A 216 7.88 22.80 11.86
C THR A 216 9.32 22.78 12.38
N THR A 217 9.74 23.84 13.06
CA THR A 217 10.98 23.84 13.88
C THR A 217 10.67 23.65 15.37
N GLY A 218 9.39 23.47 15.69
CA GLY A 218 8.85 23.43 17.04
C GLY A 218 7.55 24.18 17.13
N ASP A 219 6.56 23.57 17.77
CA ASP A 219 5.26 24.17 17.99
C ASP A 219 5.17 24.75 19.40
N ASN A 220 4.32 25.77 19.55
CA ASN A 220 3.96 26.27 20.86
C ASN A 220 3.14 25.20 21.61
N ASN A 221 3.56 24.88 22.84
CA ASN A 221 2.80 23.99 23.70
C ASN A 221 1.64 24.77 24.36
N HIS A 222 0.44 24.61 23.82
CA HIS A 222 -0.79 25.21 24.34
C HIS A 222 -1.59 24.27 25.28
N GLY A 223 -0.98 23.17 25.75
CA GLY A 223 -1.65 22.18 26.61
C GLY A 223 -2.48 21.13 25.84
N GLY A 224 -2.12 20.86 24.58
CA GLY A 224 -2.74 19.82 23.75
C GLY A 224 -1.84 18.59 23.55
N PRO A 225 -2.35 17.53 22.88
CA PRO A 225 -1.61 16.31 22.62
C PRO A 225 -0.36 16.54 21.79
N GLY A 226 0.66 15.71 22.00
CA GLY A 226 1.86 15.79 21.18
C GLY A 226 3.07 15.09 21.77
N ILE A 227 4.22 15.38 21.16
CA ILE A 227 5.51 14.81 21.54
C ILE A 227 6.46 15.91 21.96
N ILE A 228 7.06 15.77 23.13
CA ILE A 228 8.29 16.48 23.47
C ILE A 228 9.44 15.70 22.87
N LEU A 229 10.03 16.22 21.80
CA LEU A 229 11.08 15.54 21.05
C LEU A 229 12.45 16.14 21.37
N SER A 230 13.41 15.30 21.72
CA SER A 230 14.81 15.69 21.89
C SER A 230 15.74 14.94 20.94
N ASN A 231 16.69 15.70 20.41
CA ASN A 231 17.83 15.18 19.67
C ASN A 231 19.07 15.31 20.56
N LYS A 232 19.54 14.22 21.13
CA LYS A 232 20.77 14.18 21.95
C LYS A 232 22.03 13.99 21.11
N SER A 233 21.90 13.83 19.80
CA SER A 233 23.05 13.68 18.93
C SER A 233 23.82 15.00 18.76
N ALA A 234 25.06 14.89 18.29
CA ALA A 234 25.91 16.04 17.99
C ALA A 234 25.56 16.72 16.64
N LYS A 235 24.57 16.21 15.90
CA LYS A 235 24.19 16.72 14.57
C LYS A 235 22.73 17.15 14.58
N SER A 236 22.36 18.04 13.67
CA SER A 236 20.94 18.34 13.44
C SER A 236 20.29 17.12 12.80
N CYS A 237 19.09 16.77 13.29
CA CYS A 237 18.32 15.66 12.76
C CYS A 237 16.92 16.14 12.38
N THR A 238 16.43 15.67 11.24
CA THR A 238 15.03 15.85 10.84
C THR A 238 14.27 14.57 11.14
N TYR A 239 13.19 14.70 11.91
CA TYR A 239 12.33 13.61 12.31
C TYR A 239 11.00 13.70 11.57
N TYR A 240 10.47 12.55 11.20
CA TYR A 240 9.24 12.44 10.42
C TYR A 240 8.23 11.59 11.19
N PHE A 241 7.01 12.12 11.29
CA PHE A 241 5.87 11.50 11.94
C PHE A 241 5.00 10.82 10.90
N PHE A 242 4.87 9.51 11.01
CA PHE A 242 4.07 8.69 10.10
C PHE A 242 2.86 8.18 10.85
N GLU A 243 1.67 8.43 10.31
CA GLU A 243 0.44 7.81 10.81
C GLU A 243 0.36 6.37 10.30
N ASN A 244 -0.28 5.46 11.05
CA ASN A 244 -0.48 4.10 10.58
C ASN A 244 -1.47 4.05 9.41
N SER A 245 -1.25 3.15 8.45
CA SER A 245 -2.16 2.90 7.33
C SER A 245 -3.49 2.28 7.78
N TRP A 246 -3.51 1.62 8.95
CA TRP A 246 -4.72 1.07 9.57
C TRP A 246 -4.87 1.57 11.02
N ASN A 247 -5.99 2.25 11.28
CA ASN A 247 -6.36 2.76 12.60
C ASN A 247 -7.77 2.24 12.95
N GLY A 248 -7.87 1.20 13.79
CA GLY A 248 -9.14 0.82 14.43
C GLY A 248 -9.62 -0.63 14.37
N ASN A 249 -8.85 -1.58 13.81
CA ASN A 249 -9.23 -3.01 13.76
C ASN A 249 -8.33 -3.93 14.60
N GLY A 250 -7.43 -3.38 15.42
CA GLY A 250 -6.47 -4.15 16.21
C GLY A 250 -5.16 -4.50 15.49
N SER A 251 -5.00 -4.08 14.22
CA SER A 251 -3.75 -4.23 13.46
C SER A 251 -3.15 -2.86 13.13
N ALA A 252 -1.89 -2.64 13.50
CA ALA A 252 -1.12 -1.47 13.10
C ALA A 252 -0.34 -1.79 11.82
N GLY A 253 -0.68 -1.13 10.72
CA GLY A 253 0.08 -1.20 9.46
C GLY A 253 0.99 0.01 9.34
N ALA A 254 2.30 -0.19 9.22
CA ALA A 254 3.23 0.91 9.09
C ALA A 254 3.10 1.61 7.72
N ASN A 255 2.76 2.91 7.71
CA ASN A 255 2.93 3.75 6.51
C ASN A 255 4.37 4.26 6.46
N PHE A 256 5.15 3.93 5.43
CA PHE A 256 6.58 4.29 5.34
C PHE A 256 6.87 5.49 4.44
N THR A 257 5.88 5.97 3.69
CA THR A 257 6.12 6.87 2.55
C THR A 257 5.35 8.18 2.64
N HIS A 258 4.40 8.31 3.57
CA HIS A 258 3.55 9.49 3.70
C HIS A 258 3.63 10.07 5.12
N PRO A 259 4.69 10.82 5.45
CA PRO A 259 4.77 11.47 6.75
C PRO A 259 3.71 12.57 6.86
N LEU A 260 2.99 12.59 7.98
CA LEU A 260 2.03 13.64 8.31
C LEU A 260 2.75 14.98 8.60
N LYS A 261 3.88 14.89 9.30
CA LYS A 261 4.59 16.03 9.86
C LYS A 261 6.09 15.78 9.91
N SER A 262 6.89 16.83 9.80
CA SER A 262 8.33 16.75 10.04
C SER A 262 8.82 17.88 10.96
N VAL A 263 9.90 17.61 11.69
CA VAL A 263 10.56 18.61 12.55
C VAL A 263 12.07 18.48 12.46
N THR A 264 12.78 19.59 12.29
CA THR A 264 14.23 19.61 12.39
C THR A 264 14.65 20.10 13.77
N VAL A 265 15.43 19.28 14.48
CA VAL A 265 15.89 19.58 15.84
C VAL A 265 17.41 19.75 15.86
N SER A 266 17.84 20.92 16.34
CA SER A 266 19.02 21.13 17.18
C SER A 266 19.93 19.94 17.52
N PRO A 267 21.25 19.91 17.26
CA PRO A 267 22.13 19.15 18.15
C PRO A 267 21.82 19.49 19.63
N ASN A 268 21.60 18.49 20.48
CA ASN A 268 21.17 18.66 21.88
C ASN A 268 19.85 19.47 22.05
N GLY A 269 19.09 19.65 20.98
CA GLY A 269 17.87 20.43 20.98
C GLY A 269 16.70 19.66 21.59
N ARG A 270 15.70 20.43 22.03
CA ARG A 270 14.43 19.92 22.54
C ARG A 270 13.31 20.81 22.04
N THR A 271 12.25 20.20 21.55
CA THR A 271 11.10 20.92 21.00
C THR A 271 9.80 20.20 21.29
N PHE A 272 8.68 20.89 21.17
CA PHE A 272 7.36 20.27 21.23
C PHE A 272 6.81 20.15 19.81
N VAL A 273 6.18 19.02 19.52
CA VAL A 273 5.48 18.76 18.26
C VAL A 273 4.03 18.45 18.58
N SER A 274 3.17 19.40 18.25
CA SER A 274 1.71 19.25 18.34
C SER A 274 1.23 18.25 17.29
N LEU A 275 0.38 17.32 17.70
CA LEU A 275 -0.21 16.29 16.87
C LEU A 275 -1.70 16.16 17.22
N PRO A 276 -2.56 15.71 16.28
CA PRO A 276 -3.97 15.49 16.60
C PRO A 276 -4.11 14.38 17.65
N ALA A 277 -5.09 14.49 18.55
CA ALA A 277 -5.39 13.46 19.56
C ALA A 277 -5.58 12.06 18.92
N SER A 278 -6.16 12.03 17.72
CA SER A 278 -6.39 10.81 16.94
C SER A 278 -5.13 10.18 16.36
N PHE A 279 -3.95 10.82 16.48
CA PHE A 279 -2.72 10.31 15.91
C PHE A 279 -2.37 8.95 16.52
N LYS A 280 -2.14 7.98 15.63
CA LYS A 280 -1.60 6.66 15.94
C LYS A 280 -0.57 6.32 14.88
N GLY A 281 0.65 6.04 15.31
CA GLY A 281 1.74 5.86 14.37
C GLY A 281 3.08 5.94 15.07
N ARG A 282 4.03 6.60 14.42
CA ARG A 282 5.42 6.60 14.88
C ARG A 282 6.18 7.84 14.45
N VAL A 283 7.33 8.02 15.07
CA VAL A 283 8.36 8.97 14.65
C VAL A 283 9.70 8.26 14.42
N GLN A 284 10.42 8.68 13.38
CA GLN A 284 11.78 8.20 13.09
C GLN A 284 12.68 9.33 12.55
N ARG A 285 13.99 9.08 12.51
CA ARG A 285 14.98 9.94 11.83
C ARG A 285 14.89 9.72 10.32
N GLY A 286 14.87 10.81 9.55
CA GLY A 286 14.79 10.75 8.09
C GLY A 286 13.53 10.02 7.59
N THR A 287 13.52 9.73 6.29
CA THR A 287 12.39 9.07 5.61
C THR A 287 12.71 7.66 5.14
N THR A 288 13.92 7.17 5.40
CA THR A 288 14.39 5.88 4.91
C THR A 288 14.43 4.85 6.04
N THR A 289 14.21 3.59 5.69
CA THR A 289 14.46 2.43 6.55
C THR A 289 15.73 1.70 6.07
N PRO A 290 16.41 0.91 6.92
CA PRO A 290 16.09 0.60 8.31
C PRO A 290 16.29 1.78 9.28
N ALA A 291 15.43 1.90 10.31
CA ALA A 291 15.46 3.01 11.28
C ALA A 291 14.80 2.64 12.62
N THR A 292 15.29 3.22 13.72
CA THR A 292 14.67 3.06 15.05
C THR A 292 13.36 3.81 15.12
N TRP A 293 12.33 3.15 15.65
CA TRP A 293 11.00 3.73 15.79
C TRP A 293 10.64 4.01 17.24
N ALA A 294 10.00 5.15 17.46
CA ALA A 294 9.17 5.34 18.63
C ALA A 294 7.71 5.32 18.17
N GLU A 295 6.98 4.29 18.61
CA GLU A 295 5.58 4.03 18.23
C GLU A 295 4.66 4.53 19.34
N PHE A 296 3.55 5.17 18.96
CA PHE A 296 2.62 5.72 19.93
C PHE A 296 1.23 6.03 19.36
N GLN A 297 0.26 6.11 20.27
CA GLN A 297 -1.03 6.76 20.08
C GLN A 297 -1.24 7.81 21.16
N LEU A 298 -1.91 8.92 20.85
CA LEU A 298 -2.03 10.05 21.80
C LEU A 298 -3.32 10.07 22.61
N ASP A 299 -4.35 9.38 22.15
CA ASP A 299 -5.65 9.24 22.83
C ASP A 299 -6.16 7.80 22.67
N ALA A 300 -5.78 6.94 23.61
CA ALA A 300 -6.22 5.56 23.64
C ALA A 300 -7.69 5.46 24.06
N SER A 301 -8.50 4.68 23.34
CA SER A 301 -9.96 4.64 23.55
C SER A 301 -10.39 4.09 24.91
N ASN A 302 -9.51 3.38 25.61
CA ASN A 302 -9.80 2.71 26.88
C ASN A 302 -9.60 3.60 28.11
N ASP A 303 -8.61 4.49 28.10
CA ASP A 303 -8.24 5.32 29.27
C ASP A 303 -7.92 6.78 28.91
N HIS A 304 -8.01 7.15 27.64
CA HIS A 304 -7.70 8.47 27.10
C HIS A 304 -6.27 8.96 27.33
N ALA A 305 -5.34 8.05 27.67
CA ALA A 305 -3.93 8.35 27.79
C ALA A 305 -3.20 8.23 26.45
N ALA A 306 -2.02 8.85 26.36
CA ALA A 306 -1.06 8.50 25.33
C ALA A 306 -0.33 7.22 25.72
N HIS A 307 -0.09 6.32 24.78
CA HIS A 307 0.62 5.05 24.94
C HIS A 307 1.71 4.94 23.90
N GLY A 308 2.82 4.30 24.23
CA GLY A 308 3.90 4.11 23.28
C GLY A 308 5.09 3.32 23.80
N ASP A 309 5.96 2.97 22.86
CA ASP A 309 7.10 2.11 23.04
C ASP A 309 8.19 2.40 21.99
N ILE A 310 9.31 1.69 22.10
CA ILE A 310 10.42 1.73 21.14
C ILE A 310 10.43 0.41 20.37
N SER A 311 10.64 0.50 19.06
CA SER A 311 10.68 -0.66 18.17
C SER A 311 11.90 -0.63 17.26
N LEU A 312 12.55 -1.78 17.17
CA LEU A 312 13.67 -2.10 16.29
C LEU A 312 13.26 -3.07 15.17
N GLU A 313 11.97 -3.37 15.07
CA GLU A 313 11.43 -4.36 14.12
C GLU A 313 11.76 -4.05 12.67
N GLN A 314 11.93 -2.76 12.37
CA GLN A 314 12.26 -2.21 11.06
C GLN A 314 13.71 -1.69 11.00
N GLY A 315 14.54 -2.17 11.93
CA GLY A 315 15.96 -1.89 12.11
C GLY A 315 16.24 -0.85 13.17
N CYS A 316 17.53 -0.57 13.36
CA CYS A 316 18.00 0.39 14.35
C CYS A 316 19.09 1.29 13.75
N ASP A 317 18.82 2.60 13.76
CA ASP A 317 19.77 3.65 13.32
C ASP A 317 20.32 4.49 14.48
N GLY A 318 20.01 4.09 15.72
CA GLY A 318 20.51 4.72 16.94
C GLY A 318 19.54 4.54 18.10
N ALA A 319 20.02 4.76 19.31
CA ALA A 319 19.21 4.56 20.51
C ALA A 319 18.04 5.56 20.61
N ALA A 320 17.00 5.15 21.32
CA ALA A 320 15.82 5.97 21.61
C ALA A 320 15.19 5.56 22.95
N THR A 321 14.59 6.53 23.63
CA THR A 321 13.74 6.30 24.81
C THR A 321 12.42 7.04 24.69
N ILE A 322 11.40 6.51 25.36
CA ILE A 322 10.08 7.12 25.45
C ILE A 322 9.66 7.20 26.93
N SER A 323 9.07 8.33 27.34
CA SER A 323 8.74 8.61 28.73
C SER A 323 7.42 9.35 28.88
N SER A 324 6.70 9.03 29.96
CA SER A 324 5.53 9.78 30.42
C SER A 324 5.88 11.22 30.82
N THR A 325 4.92 12.13 30.69
CA THR A 325 5.08 13.54 31.10
C THR A 325 4.03 14.00 32.11
N ASP A 326 3.12 13.11 32.51
CA ASP A 326 2.04 13.32 33.48
C ASP A 326 2.49 13.21 34.96
N GLY A 327 3.78 13.03 35.21
CA GLY A 327 4.34 12.85 36.55
C GLY A 327 4.35 11.41 37.06
N SER A 328 3.86 10.44 36.28
CA SER A 328 3.92 9.01 36.62
C SER A 328 5.34 8.42 36.56
N LYS A 329 6.27 9.11 35.89
CA LYS A 329 7.70 8.74 35.75
C LYS A 329 7.93 7.38 35.10
N ARG A 330 7.00 6.93 34.25
CA ARG A 330 7.20 5.77 33.38
C ARG A 330 8.14 6.11 32.25
N SER A 331 9.05 5.19 31.92
CA SER A 331 10.01 5.33 30.84
C SER A 331 10.47 3.95 30.37
N ASN A 332 10.74 3.82 29.06
CA ASN A 332 11.31 2.61 28.47
C ASN A 332 12.20 2.96 27.26
N GLY A 333 12.88 1.96 26.70
CA GLY A 333 13.89 2.13 25.64
C GLY A 333 15.31 1.88 26.13
N PHE A 334 16.28 2.35 25.34
CA PHE A 334 17.71 2.15 25.59
C PHE A 334 18.50 3.38 25.15
N THR A 335 19.74 3.51 25.62
CA THR A 335 20.61 4.70 25.38
C THR A 335 21.98 4.34 24.82
N GLU A 336 22.30 3.05 24.80
CA GLU A 336 23.58 2.49 24.41
C GLU A 336 23.78 2.58 22.89
N ASP A 337 25.00 2.95 22.47
CA ASP A 337 25.40 2.84 21.05
C ASP A 337 25.65 1.37 20.70
N ILE A 338 24.58 0.71 20.26
CA ILE A 338 24.61 -0.69 19.84
C ILE A 338 25.16 -0.87 18.41
N LEU A 339 25.33 0.21 17.62
CA LEU A 339 25.87 0.12 16.26
C LEU A 339 27.37 -0.15 16.26
N LYS A 340 28.09 0.43 17.23
CA LYS A 340 29.55 0.36 17.31
C LYS A 340 30.14 -1.05 17.32
N ASN A 341 29.46 -1.99 17.98
CA ASN A 341 29.95 -3.36 18.19
C ASN A 341 29.10 -4.42 17.45
N ALA A 342 28.22 -3.98 16.55
CA ALA A 342 27.33 -4.86 15.83
C ALA A 342 28.09 -5.83 14.89
N PRO A 343 27.74 -7.13 14.86
CA PRO A 343 28.29 -8.08 13.91
C PRO A 343 28.03 -7.63 12.47
N ALA A 344 29.00 -7.83 11.56
CA ALA A 344 28.84 -7.42 10.16
C ALA A 344 27.58 -8.01 9.48
N ALA A 345 27.17 -9.22 9.87
CA ALA A 345 25.97 -9.88 9.35
C ALA A 345 24.65 -9.24 9.84
N ALA A 346 24.68 -8.53 10.97
CA ALA A 346 23.53 -7.79 11.50
C ALA A 346 23.39 -6.39 10.86
N MET A 347 24.41 -5.93 10.14
CA MET A 347 24.46 -4.57 9.62
C MET A 347 23.87 -4.47 8.22
N PHE A 348 23.22 -3.34 7.95
CA PHE A 348 22.71 -2.93 6.66
C PHE A 348 23.34 -1.59 6.26
N LYS A 349 23.60 -1.41 4.95
CA LYS A 349 24.09 -0.14 4.40
C LYS A 349 22.95 0.53 3.63
N LYS A 350 22.46 1.65 4.14
CA LYS A 350 21.42 2.45 3.49
C LYS A 350 21.91 3.03 2.16
N PRO A 351 21.00 3.45 1.24
CA PRO A 351 21.38 4.05 -0.04
C PRO A 351 22.26 5.30 0.08
N ASP A 352 22.10 6.07 1.16
CA ASP A 352 22.93 7.24 1.51
C ASP A 352 24.33 6.86 2.04
N GLY A 353 24.60 5.56 2.21
CA GLY A 353 25.86 5.01 2.67
C GLY A 353 25.97 4.84 4.18
N GLU A 354 24.98 5.26 4.96
CA GLU A 354 24.94 5.07 6.41
C GLU A 354 24.80 3.59 6.76
N LYS A 355 25.52 3.17 7.81
CA LYS A 355 25.47 1.79 8.32
C LYS A 355 24.58 1.74 9.55
N VAL A 356 23.57 0.90 9.50
CA VAL A 356 22.55 0.72 10.54
C VAL A 356 22.39 -0.78 10.82
N LEU A 357 21.68 -1.15 11.88
CA LEU A 357 21.25 -2.54 12.06
C LEU A 357 20.08 -2.85 11.11
N ALA A 358 20.11 -4.05 10.53
CA ALA A 358 19.10 -4.52 9.60
C ALA A 358 17.75 -4.75 10.29
N SER A 359 16.69 -4.78 9.50
CA SER A 359 15.34 -5.13 9.97
C SER A 359 15.28 -6.56 10.52
N THR A 360 14.63 -6.72 11.68
CA THR A 360 14.49 -7.98 12.39
C THR A 360 13.19 -8.72 12.04
N MET A 361 12.19 -8.01 11.51
CA MET A 361 10.95 -8.60 11.01
C MET A 361 10.89 -8.65 9.47
N GLY A 362 11.90 -8.08 8.81
CA GLY A 362 11.96 -7.97 7.36
C GLY A 362 11.28 -6.69 6.85
N ASN A 363 11.67 -6.30 5.64
CA ASN A 363 10.98 -5.26 4.84
C ASN A 363 10.46 -5.97 3.58
N TRP A 364 9.51 -5.39 2.83
CA TRP A 364 8.76 -6.07 1.74
C TRP A 364 9.60 -6.87 0.72
N MET A 365 10.90 -6.57 0.56
CA MET A 365 11.82 -7.26 -0.35
C MET A 365 12.85 -8.20 0.32
N GLY A 366 12.80 -8.41 1.64
CA GLY A 366 13.78 -9.22 2.36
C GLY A 366 13.24 -9.78 3.68
N GLY A 367 13.53 -11.05 3.94
CA GLY A 367 13.17 -11.72 5.21
C GLY A 367 13.92 -11.15 6.42
N ALA A 368 13.45 -11.54 7.61
CA ALA A 368 14.05 -11.20 8.89
C ALA A 368 15.57 -11.44 8.93
N ASN A 369 16.35 -10.47 9.45
CA ASN A 369 17.78 -10.66 9.66
C ASN A 369 18.04 -11.34 11.02
N GLN A 370 18.35 -12.64 10.99
CA GLN A 370 18.58 -13.43 12.19
C GLN A 370 19.76 -12.93 13.04
N ALA A 371 20.83 -12.43 12.41
CA ALA A 371 21.98 -11.89 13.14
C ALA A 371 21.65 -10.59 13.88
N ALA A 372 20.80 -9.75 13.30
CA ALA A 372 20.27 -8.56 13.97
C ALA A 372 19.38 -8.94 15.15
N ILE A 373 18.44 -9.88 14.97
CA ILE A 373 17.57 -10.39 16.04
C ILE A 373 18.38 -10.88 17.24
N GLU A 374 19.36 -11.76 17.00
CA GLU A 374 20.18 -12.35 18.06
C GLU A 374 21.03 -11.29 18.78
N TYR A 375 21.60 -10.36 18.00
CA TYR A 375 22.41 -9.29 18.55
C TYR A 375 21.58 -8.34 19.41
N GLU A 376 20.47 -7.82 18.89
CA GLU A 376 19.60 -6.87 19.58
C GLU A 376 18.96 -7.50 20.83
N LYS A 377 18.54 -8.78 20.77
CA LYS A 377 18.03 -9.50 21.96
C LYS A 377 19.07 -9.61 23.05
N LYS A 378 20.35 -9.71 22.67
CA LYS A 378 21.46 -9.80 23.62
C LYS A 378 21.82 -8.45 24.24
N VAL A 379 21.85 -7.38 23.46
CA VAL A 379 22.41 -6.09 23.90
C VAL A 379 21.37 -5.06 24.32
N VAL A 380 20.13 -5.17 23.84
CA VAL A 380 18.99 -4.31 24.23
C VAL A 380 17.99 -5.10 25.08
N GLY A 381 17.58 -6.26 24.57
CA GLY A 381 16.56 -7.10 25.19
C GLY A 381 15.12 -6.69 24.85
N GLN A 382 14.25 -7.69 24.66
CA GLN A 382 12.85 -7.50 24.24
C GLN A 382 12.02 -6.68 25.25
N GLU A 383 12.46 -6.56 26.51
CA GLU A 383 11.78 -5.74 27.52
C GLU A 383 11.98 -4.23 27.30
N LYS A 384 13.01 -3.83 26.53
CA LYS A 384 13.36 -2.43 26.28
C LYS A 384 12.86 -1.92 24.94
N ALA A 385 12.78 -2.78 23.94
CA ALA A 385 12.27 -2.45 22.62
C ALA A 385 11.70 -3.69 21.92
N TYR A 386 10.74 -3.49 21.00
CA TYR A 386 10.27 -4.57 20.14
C TYR A 386 11.38 -4.96 19.18
N ILE A 387 11.92 -6.17 19.34
CA ILE A 387 12.95 -6.71 18.45
C ILE A 387 12.32 -7.73 17.51
N THR A 388 11.41 -8.56 18.01
CA THR A 388 10.54 -9.41 17.18
C THR A 388 9.10 -9.23 17.63
N GLY A 389 8.15 -9.42 16.70
CA GLY A 389 6.73 -9.20 16.94
C GLY A 389 6.16 -10.02 18.09
N GLY A 390 5.03 -9.55 18.63
CA GLY A 390 4.31 -10.19 19.72
C GLY A 390 4.23 -9.31 20.97
N THR A 391 4.21 -9.94 22.14
CA THR A 391 4.13 -9.27 23.46
C THR A 391 5.49 -9.26 24.15
N GLY A 392 5.79 -8.25 24.96
CA GLY A 392 6.97 -8.31 25.83
C GLY A 392 7.63 -6.97 26.19
N VAL A 393 7.25 -5.89 25.49
CA VAL A 393 7.69 -4.54 25.84
C VAL A 393 6.64 -3.90 26.75
N PRO A 394 6.99 -3.47 27.97
CA PRO A 394 6.11 -2.66 28.80
C PRO A 394 5.83 -1.32 28.10
N ASP A 395 4.55 -1.06 27.86
CA ASP A 395 4.05 0.20 27.32
C ASP A 395 4.26 1.37 28.31
N VAL A 396 4.53 2.56 27.76
CA VAL A 396 4.66 3.81 28.49
C VAL A 396 3.41 4.67 28.28
N ALA A 397 2.54 4.68 29.30
CA ALA A 397 1.34 5.52 29.31
C ALA A 397 1.56 6.91 29.93
N SER A 398 0.90 7.94 29.40
CA SER A 398 0.86 9.32 29.94
C SER A 398 -0.53 9.95 29.80
N HIS A 399 -1.19 10.26 30.93
CA HIS A 399 -2.59 10.71 30.97
C HIS A 399 -2.82 12.15 30.53
N ASN A 400 -1.76 12.92 30.32
CA ASN A 400 -1.84 14.28 29.76
C ASN A 400 -1.72 14.29 28.22
N GLN A 401 -1.80 13.13 27.57
CA GLN A 401 -1.72 12.97 26.11
C GLN A 401 -0.39 13.46 25.49
N VAL A 402 0.66 13.57 26.31
CA VAL A 402 1.98 14.01 25.89
C VAL A 402 3.04 13.00 26.33
N LEU A 403 3.83 12.52 25.38
CA LEU A 403 5.01 11.68 25.62
C LEU A 403 6.29 12.47 25.34
N ALA A 404 7.36 12.14 26.04
CA ALA A 404 8.70 12.64 25.74
C ALA A 404 9.51 11.54 25.05
N ILE A 405 10.12 11.87 23.92
CA ILE A 405 10.96 10.95 23.13
C ILE A 405 12.34 11.56 22.98
N ASP A 406 13.35 10.84 23.43
CA ASP A 406 14.76 11.22 23.28
C ASP A 406 15.43 10.27 22.28
N PHE A 407 15.95 10.84 21.19
CA PHE A 407 16.79 10.14 20.21
C PHE A 407 18.26 10.49 20.43
N TYR A 408 19.14 9.49 20.44
CA TYR A 408 20.57 9.63 20.74
C TYR A 408 21.46 9.67 19.50
#